data_AF-A0A1D1Y814-F1
#
_entry.id   AF-A0A1D1Y814-F1
#
_cell.length_a   1.000
_cell.length_b   1.000
_cell.length_c   1.000
_cell.angle_alpha   90.00
_cell.angle_beta   90.00
_cell.angle_gamma   90.00
#
_symmetry.space_group_name_H-M   'P 1'
#
loop_
_entity.id
_entity.type
_entity.pdbx_description
1 polymer ?
#
loop_
_entity_poly.entity_id
_entity_poly.type
_entity_poly.pdbx_seq_one_letter_code
_entity_poly.pdbx_strand_id
1 'polypeptide(L)'
;DGEFELMKYRITEGVNLPFRVLPTIKELGRTRMEINVKVKSIFGAKMFALGVVVKVPVPKQTAKTSFQVTSGRAKYNAAIDCIVWKIRKFPGQTEPTMSAEVELISTMAEKKSWTRPPIQMEFQVPMFTASGLRVRFLKVWEKSGYNTVEWVRYITKAGSYEIRC
;
A
#
# COMPACT_ATOMS: atom_id res chain seq x y z
N ASP A 1 31.45 11.23 17.11
CA ASP A 1 30.48 10.22 16.64
C ASP A 1 29.18 10.83 16.15
N GLY A 2 28.57 10.19 15.15
CA GLY A 2 27.38 10.64 14.43
C GLY A 2 26.70 9.49 13.68
N GLU A 3 25.79 9.82 12.77
CA GLU A 3 25.03 8.82 12.00
C GLU A 3 25.87 8.19 10.88
N PHE A 4 25.82 6.86 10.76
CA PHE A 4 26.43 6.14 9.64
C PHE A 4 25.63 4.87 9.30
N GLU A 5 25.80 4.38 8.07
CA GLU A 5 25.21 3.13 7.62
C GLU A 5 26.11 1.94 8.00
N LEU A 6 25.64 1.09 8.91
CA LEU A 6 26.39 -0.10 9.33
C LEU A 6 26.38 -1.22 8.27
N MET A 7 25.23 -1.48 7.63
CA MET A 7 25.10 -2.54 6.65
C MET A 7 23.97 -2.29 5.65
N LYS A 8 24.13 -2.84 4.43
CA LYS A 8 23.07 -3.02 3.42
C LYS A 8 22.92 -4.51 3.12
N TYR A 9 21.68 -4.96 3.03
CA TYR A 9 21.38 -6.36 2.72
C TYR A 9 20.13 -6.46 1.84
N ARG A 10 19.97 -7.60 1.15
CA ARG A 10 18.83 -7.92 0.30
C ARG A 10 18.34 -9.33 0.62
N ILE A 11 17.02 -9.50 0.58
CA ILE A 11 16.38 -10.83 0.65
C ILE A 11 15.39 -10.97 -0.51
N THR A 12 15.15 -12.21 -0.91
CA THR A 12 14.16 -12.58 -1.96
C THR A 12 13.18 -13.65 -1.50
N GLU A 13 13.53 -14.40 -0.45
CA GLU A 13 12.73 -15.48 0.12
C GLU A 13 12.25 -15.11 1.53
N GLY A 14 11.14 -15.72 1.97
CA GLY A 14 10.62 -15.51 3.32
C GLY A 14 10.13 -14.08 3.62
N VAL A 15 9.82 -13.29 2.58
CA VAL A 15 9.34 -11.91 2.73
C VAL A 15 7.92 -11.92 3.30
N ASN A 16 7.74 -11.31 4.47
CA ASN A 16 6.44 -11.09 5.08
C ASN A 16 5.80 -9.82 4.52
N LEU A 17 4.80 -9.98 3.66
CA LEU A 17 4.06 -8.86 3.09
C LEU A 17 3.06 -8.30 4.11
N PRO A 18 3.14 -7.00 4.48
CA PRO A 18 2.27 -6.43 5.50
C PRO A 18 0.81 -6.25 5.05
N PHE A 19 0.55 -6.33 3.74
CA PHE A 19 -0.77 -6.14 3.17
C PHE A 19 -1.09 -7.20 2.13
N ARG A 20 -2.37 -7.54 2.00
CA ARG A 20 -2.90 -8.28 0.87
C ARG A 20 -4.03 -7.47 0.24
N VAL A 21 -3.88 -7.14 -1.04
CA VAL A 21 -4.88 -6.40 -1.79
C VAL A 21 -5.66 -7.38 -2.65
N LEU A 22 -6.98 -7.31 -2.55
CA LEU A 22 -7.92 -8.19 -3.23
C LEU A 22 -8.83 -7.31 -4.10
N PRO A 23 -8.44 -7.04 -5.36
CA PRO A 23 -9.27 -6.29 -6.29
C PRO A 23 -10.29 -7.18 -6.99
N THR A 24 -11.40 -6.57 -7.38
CA THR A 24 -12.44 -7.16 -8.22
C THR A 24 -12.96 -6.08 -9.14
N ILE A 25 -12.71 -6.23 -10.43
CA ILE A 25 -13.11 -5.27 -11.47
C ILE A 25 -14.11 -5.95 -12.39
N LYS A 26 -15.29 -5.35 -12.53
CA LYS A 26 -16.37 -5.84 -13.39
C LYS A 26 -16.75 -4.76 -14.40
N GLU A 27 -16.76 -5.10 -15.68
CA GLU A 27 -17.27 -4.23 -16.72
C GLU A 27 -18.78 -4.47 -16.87
N LEU A 28 -19.57 -3.40 -16.74
CA LEU A 28 -21.01 -3.43 -16.89
C LEU A 28 -21.36 -2.78 -18.24
N GLY A 29 -21.40 -3.61 -19.28
CA GLY A 29 -21.61 -3.15 -20.65
C GLY A 29 -20.44 -2.31 -21.17
N ARG A 30 -20.76 -1.20 -21.84
CA ARG A 30 -19.74 -0.35 -22.50
C ARG A 30 -19.37 0.91 -21.72
N THR A 31 -20.26 1.40 -20.87
CA THR A 31 -20.17 2.72 -20.25
C THR A 31 -20.01 2.69 -18.73
N ARG A 32 -20.10 1.52 -18.09
CA ARG A 32 -19.93 1.40 -16.63
C ARG A 32 -18.93 0.32 -16.26
N MET A 33 -18.25 0.56 -15.15
CA MET A 33 -17.34 -0.37 -14.52
C MET A 33 -17.49 -0.28 -13.00
N GLU A 34 -17.63 -1.43 -12.35
CA GLU A 34 -17.56 -1.53 -10.90
C GLU A 34 -16.17 -1.99 -10.47
N ILE A 35 -15.59 -1.28 -9.51
CA ILE A 35 -14.32 -1.63 -8.90
C ILE A 35 -14.54 -1.82 -7.41
N ASN A 36 -14.18 -2.99 -6.90
CA ASN A 36 -14.13 -3.28 -5.48
C ASN A 36 -12.70 -3.64 -5.09
N VAL A 37 -12.14 -2.97 -4.08
CA VAL A 37 -10.80 -3.25 -3.57
C VAL A 37 -10.89 -3.47 -2.07
N LYS A 38 -10.54 -4.69 -1.62
CA LYS A 38 -10.35 -5.00 -0.21
C LYS A 38 -8.86 -5.02 0.11
N VAL A 39 -8.45 -4.33 1.17
CA VAL A 39 -7.06 -4.33 1.64
C VAL A 39 -7.03 -4.97 3.02
N LYS A 40 -6.33 -6.10 3.15
CA LYS A 40 -6.13 -6.81 4.42
C LYS A 40 -4.77 -6.49 4.99
N SER A 41 -4.70 -6.09 6.25
CA SER A 41 -3.43 -5.95 6.98
C SER A 41 -3.02 -7.28 7.63
N ILE A 42 -1.78 -7.71 7.38
CA ILE A 42 -1.21 -9.00 7.82
C ILE A 42 -0.09 -8.73 8.84
N PHE A 43 -0.40 -7.91 9.83
CA PHE A 43 0.48 -7.63 10.96
C PHE A 43 -0.37 -7.54 12.23
N GLY A 44 0.25 -7.73 13.40
CA GLY A 44 -0.46 -7.82 14.68
C GLY A 44 -1.37 -6.61 14.99
N ALA A 45 -2.48 -6.85 15.68
CA ALA A 45 -3.54 -5.87 15.92
C ALA A 45 -3.10 -4.62 16.70
N LYS A 46 -2.02 -4.72 17.50
CA LYS A 46 -1.43 -3.57 18.23
C LYS A 46 -0.58 -2.65 17.34
N MET A 47 -0.21 -3.10 16.14
CA MET A 47 0.55 -2.32 15.16
C MET A 47 -0.40 -1.57 14.22
N PHE A 48 0.14 -0.57 13.52
CA PHE A 48 -0.58 0.18 12.50
C PHE A 48 0.37 0.59 11.38
N ALA A 49 -0.15 0.73 10.17
CA ALA A 49 0.56 1.41 9.10
C ALA A 49 0.16 2.89 9.06
N LEU A 50 1.06 3.71 8.53
CA LEU A 50 0.91 5.13 8.33
C LEU A 50 1.03 5.48 6.85
N GLY A 51 0.35 6.57 6.47
CA GLY A 51 0.45 7.13 5.13
C GLY A 51 0.06 6.13 4.05
N VAL A 52 -0.96 5.30 4.30
CA VAL A 52 -1.39 4.29 3.34
C VAL A 52 -2.09 4.98 2.18
N VAL A 53 -1.59 4.76 0.96
CA VAL A 53 -2.18 5.26 -0.27
C VAL A 53 -2.33 4.09 -1.23
N VAL A 54 -3.55 3.83 -1.69
CA VAL A 54 -3.86 2.84 -2.73
C VAL A 54 -4.24 3.62 -3.99
N LYS A 55 -3.51 3.40 -5.08
CA LYS A 55 -3.77 4.01 -6.39
C LYS A 55 -4.37 2.94 -7.29
N VAL A 56 -5.65 3.08 -7.58
CA VAL A 56 -6.41 2.17 -8.42
C VAL A 56 -6.57 2.83 -9.78
N PRO A 57 -5.90 2.33 -10.84
CA PRO A 57 -6.00 2.93 -12.16
C PRO A 57 -7.41 2.75 -12.72
N VAL A 58 -7.85 3.73 -13.50
CA VAL A 58 -9.11 3.73 -14.24
C VAL A 58 -8.85 4.08 -15.72
N PRO A 59 -9.77 3.78 -16.64
CA PRO A 59 -9.59 4.14 -18.05
C PRO A 59 -9.50 5.66 -18.25
N LYS A 60 -8.75 6.08 -19.27
CA LYS A 60 -8.62 7.51 -19.65
C LYS A 60 -9.95 8.16 -20.00
N GLN A 61 -10.89 7.37 -20.52
CA GLN A 61 -12.24 7.83 -20.88
C GLN A 61 -13.18 7.92 -19.67
N THR A 62 -12.66 8.04 -18.45
CA THR A 62 -13.49 8.20 -17.25
C THR A 62 -14.20 9.55 -17.25
N ALA A 63 -15.52 9.54 -17.35
CA ALA A 63 -16.38 10.72 -17.26
C ALA A 63 -16.67 11.08 -15.80
N LYS A 64 -17.01 10.08 -15.00
CA LYS A 64 -17.45 10.27 -13.62
C LYS A 64 -17.06 9.07 -12.77
N THR A 65 -16.77 9.33 -11.49
CA THR A 65 -16.53 8.29 -10.50
C THR A 65 -17.40 8.54 -9.27
N SER A 66 -18.07 7.51 -8.76
CA SER A 66 -18.63 7.49 -7.42
C SER A 66 -17.90 6.44 -6.60
N PHE A 67 -17.74 6.64 -5.29
CA PHE A 67 -17.05 5.69 -4.44
C PHE A 67 -17.54 5.76 -2.99
N GLN A 68 -17.49 4.62 -2.33
CA GLN A 68 -17.76 4.39 -0.92
C GLN A 68 -16.55 3.70 -0.31
N VAL A 69 -16.13 4.17 0.86
CA VAL A 69 -14.99 3.59 1.60
C VAL A 69 -15.39 3.31 3.03
N THR A 70 -14.94 2.19 3.58
CA THR A 70 -15.17 1.88 5.01
C THR A 70 -14.17 2.56 5.92
N SER A 71 -13.05 3.06 5.38
CA SER A 71 -12.05 3.83 6.12
C SER A 71 -11.30 4.79 5.20
N GLY A 72 -10.82 5.91 5.76
CA GLY A 72 -10.05 6.90 5.03
C GLY A 72 -10.91 7.71 4.05
N ARG A 73 -10.28 8.20 2.97
CA ARG A 73 -10.93 9.02 1.94
C ARG A 73 -10.42 8.63 0.57
N ALA A 74 -11.31 8.52 -0.41
CA ALA A 74 -10.97 8.32 -1.81
C ALA A 74 -11.23 9.60 -2.62
N LYS A 75 -10.48 9.77 -3.70
CA LYS A 75 -10.69 10.84 -4.69
C LYS A 75 -10.20 10.37 -6.05
N TYR A 76 -10.95 10.66 -7.11
CA TYR A 76 -10.46 10.51 -8.47
C TYR A 76 -9.46 11.62 -8.83
N ASN A 77 -8.32 11.24 -9.38
CA ASN A 77 -7.28 12.12 -9.89
C ASN A 77 -7.11 11.88 -11.40
N ALA A 78 -7.68 12.78 -12.20
CA ALA A 78 -7.64 12.72 -13.66
C ALA A 78 -6.24 12.92 -14.25
N ALA A 79 -5.32 13.59 -13.55
CA ALA A 79 -3.96 13.81 -14.07
C ALA A 79 -3.12 12.52 -14.18
N ILE A 80 -3.50 11.49 -13.42
CA ILE A 80 -2.82 10.19 -13.38
C ILE A 80 -3.80 9.03 -13.62
N ASP A 81 -5.01 9.32 -14.10
CA ASP A 81 -6.06 8.34 -14.39
C ASP A 81 -6.27 7.32 -13.25
N CYS A 82 -6.32 7.78 -11.98
CA CYS A 82 -6.44 6.89 -10.82
C CYS A 82 -7.47 7.36 -9.81
N ILE A 83 -8.18 6.40 -9.20
CA ILE A 83 -8.83 6.60 -7.90
C ILE A 83 -7.76 6.43 -6.82
N VAL A 84 -7.53 7.50 -6.04
CA VAL A 84 -6.54 7.55 -4.97
C VAL A 84 -7.26 7.42 -3.64
N TRP A 85 -7.06 6.30 -2.96
CA TRP A 85 -7.62 5.99 -1.65
C TRP A 85 -6.57 6.14 -0.56
N LYS A 86 -6.78 7.08 0.36
CA LYS A 86 -5.84 7.41 1.44
C LYS A 86 -6.39 7.02 2.81
N ILE A 87 -5.61 6.27 3.57
CA ILE A 87 -5.87 5.93 4.98
C ILE A 87 -4.68 6.40 5.81
N ARG A 88 -4.89 7.40 6.67
CA ARG A 88 -3.80 8.01 7.47
C ARG A 88 -3.18 7.01 8.44
N LYS A 89 -4.02 6.23 9.12
CA LYS A 89 -3.64 5.21 10.09
C LYS A 89 -4.44 3.94 9.83
N PHE A 90 -3.77 2.86 9.49
CA PHE A 90 -4.37 1.58 9.12
C PHE A 90 -4.07 0.55 10.21
N PRO A 91 -5.05 0.15 11.05
CA PRO A 91 -4.82 -0.81 12.14
C PRO A 91 -4.52 -2.22 11.62
N GLY A 92 -3.68 -2.97 12.33
CA GLY A 92 -3.40 -4.37 11.99
C GLY A 92 -4.61 -5.29 12.17
N GLN A 93 -4.62 -6.40 11.44
CA GLN A 93 -5.73 -7.37 11.42
C GLN A 93 -7.10 -6.76 11.05
N THR A 94 -7.11 -5.69 10.25
CA THR A 94 -8.32 -5.11 9.67
C THR A 94 -8.37 -5.27 8.15
N GLU A 95 -9.59 -5.20 7.61
CA GLU A 95 -9.90 -5.40 6.18
C GLU A 95 -10.79 -4.28 5.60
N PRO A 96 -10.37 -3.00 5.61
CA PRO A 96 -11.13 -1.94 4.97
C PRO A 96 -11.30 -2.21 3.46
N THR A 97 -12.35 -1.61 2.91
CA THR A 97 -12.79 -1.79 1.54
C THR A 97 -13.09 -0.45 0.89
N MET A 98 -12.90 -0.40 -0.43
CA MET A 98 -13.37 0.65 -1.31
C MET A 98 -14.22 0.02 -2.41
N SER A 99 -15.42 0.55 -2.61
CA SER A 99 -16.29 0.24 -3.73
C SER A 99 -16.43 1.49 -4.58
N ALA A 100 -16.26 1.37 -5.89
CA ALA A 100 -16.34 2.48 -6.82
C ALA A 100 -17.10 2.10 -8.07
N GLU A 101 -17.88 3.04 -8.58
CA GLU A 101 -18.49 2.96 -9.89
C GLU A 101 -17.86 4.01 -10.78
N VAL A 102 -17.39 3.57 -11.95
CA VAL A 102 -16.73 4.40 -12.95
C VAL A 102 -17.60 4.43 -14.18
N GLU A 103 -18.03 5.64 -14.56
CA GLU A 103 -18.75 5.91 -15.79
C GLU A 103 -17.75 6.34 -16.87
N LEU A 104 -17.83 5.69 -18.03
CA LEU A 104 -16.99 5.93 -19.18
C LEU A 104 -17.74 6.74 -20.22
N ILE A 105 -17.03 7.64 -20.90
CA ILE A 105 -17.55 8.38 -22.05
C ILE A 105 -17.94 7.38 -23.13
N SER A 106 -19.16 7.50 -23.66
CA SER A 106 -19.61 6.70 -24.80
C SER A 106 -18.79 7.06 -26.04
N THR A 107 -18.04 6.10 -26.57
CA THR A 107 -17.27 6.27 -27.82
C THR A 107 -17.84 5.37 -28.91
N MET A 108 -18.03 5.92 -30.12
CA MET A 108 -18.47 5.17 -31.32
C MET A 108 -17.37 4.26 -31.91
N ALA A 109 -16.12 4.40 -31.46
CA ALA A 109 -14.98 3.60 -31.91
C ALA A 109 -14.98 2.19 -31.30
N GLU A 110 -14.38 1.22 -31.99
CA GLU A 110 -14.16 -0.13 -31.46
C GLU A 110 -13.45 -0.09 -30.10
N LYS A 111 -14.03 -0.77 -29.11
CA LYS A 111 -13.52 -0.82 -27.73
C LYS A 111 -12.22 -1.63 -27.72
N LYS A 112 -11.07 -0.96 -27.86
CA LYS A 112 -9.78 -1.58 -27.56
C LYS A 112 -9.81 -2.06 -26.11
N SER A 113 -9.47 -3.33 -25.87
CA SER A 113 -9.43 -3.87 -24.52
C SER A 113 -8.50 -3.01 -23.66
N TRP A 114 -9.04 -2.48 -22.55
CA TRP A 114 -8.26 -1.63 -21.67
C TRP A 114 -7.19 -2.49 -20.98
N THR A 115 -5.92 -2.24 -21.28
CA THR A 115 -4.81 -2.84 -20.56
C THR A 115 -4.77 -2.24 -19.16
N ARG A 116 -5.24 -3.01 -18.17
CA ARG A 116 -5.35 -2.59 -16.77
C ARG A 116 -3.96 -2.44 -16.17
N PRO A 117 -3.50 -1.22 -15.85
CA PRO A 117 -2.27 -1.05 -15.12
C PRO A 117 -2.41 -1.68 -13.73
N PRO A 118 -1.32 -2.08 -13.07
CA PRO A 118 -1.41 -2.62 -11.73
C PRO A 118 -1.88 -1.57 -10.72
N ILE A 119 -2.58 -2.02 -9.68
CA ILE A 119 -2.86 -1.22 -8.49
C ILE A 119 -1.55 -1.01 -7.74
N GLN A 120 -1.26 0.22 -7.36
CA GLN A 120 -0.06 0.57 -6.60
C GLN A 120 -0.40 0.90 -5.15
N MET A 121 0.51 0.58 -4.23
CA MET A 121 0.33 0.85 -2.81
C MET A 121 1.57 1.48 -2.18
N GLU A 122 1.37 2.57 -1.44
CA GLU A 122 2.39 3.20 -0.61
C GLU A 122 1.98 3.04 0.86
N PHE A 123 2.95 2.78 1.74
CA PHE A 123 2.72 2.66 3.18
C PHE A 123 4.03 2.71 3.96
N GLN A 124 3.90 2.94 5.27
CA GLN A 124 4.95 2.72 6.25
C GLN A 124 4.40 1.93 7.44
N VAL A 125 5.06 0.84 7.85
CA VAL A 125 4.70 0.04 9.03
C VAL A 125 5.83 0.12 10.05
N PRO A 126 5.69 0.93 11.12
CA PRO A 126 6.62 0.94 12.24
C PRO A 126 6.59 -0.39 13.01
N MET A 127 7.72 -0.75 13.62
CA MET A 127 7.89 -1.94 14.45
C MET A 127 7.61 -3.28 13.75
N PHE A 128 7.48 -3.26 12.42
CA PHE A 128 7.31 -4.44 11.58
C PHE A 128 8.55 -4.62 10.68
N THR A 129 8.96 -5.87 10.51
CA THR A 129 10.09 -6.26 9.65
C THR A 129 9.63 -7.21 8.56
N ALA A 130 9.48 -6.70 7.33
CA ALA A 130 9.12 -7.53 6.18
C ALA A 130 10.15 -8.64 5.93
N SER A 131 11.42 -8.41 6.27
CA SER A 131 12.48 -9.41 6.12
C SER A 131 12.57 -10.44 7.25
N GLY A 132 11.81 -10.25 8.33
CA GLY A 132 11.96 -11.05 9.55
C GLY A 132 13.26 -10.77 10.34
N LEU A 133 14.15 -9.90 9.84
CA LEU A 133 15.37 -9.52 10.56
C LEU A 133 15.01 -8.90 11.91
N ARG A 134 15.71 -9.32 12.96
CA ARG A 134 15.58 -8.78 14.32
C ARG A 134 16.96 -8.67 14.94
N VAL A 135 17.31 -7.47 15.41
CA VAL A 135 18.49 -7.22 16.24
C VAL A 135 18.28 -7.93 17.57
N ARG A 136 19.22 -8.81 17.94
CA ARG A 136 19.18 -9.56 19.20
C ARG A 136 19.96 -8.85 20.32
N PHE A 137 21.12 -8.32 20.00
CA PHE A 137 21.98 -7.58 20.92
C PHE A 137 22.81 -6.57 20.13
N LEU A 138 23.09 -5.44 20.76
CA LEU A 138 24.19 -4.56 20.43
C LEU A 138 25.15 -4.65 21.63
N LYS A 139 26.45 -4.70 21.39
CA LYS A 139 27.43 -4.82 22.47
C LYS A 139 28.46 -3.72 22.31
N VAL A 140 28.40 -2.73 23.18
CA VAL A 140 29.38 -1.65 23.26
C VAL A 140 30.38 -1.96 24.37
N TRP A 141 31.66 -1.92 24.04
CA TRP A 141 32.75 -2.09 25.00
C TRP A 141 33.51 -0.78 25.13
N GLU A 142 33.36 -0.11 26.26
CA GLU A 142 33.99 1.17 26.55
C GLU A 142 34.86 1.05 27.81
N LYS A 143 36.15 1.40 27.71
CA LYS A 143 37.13 1.17 28.79
C LYS A 143 36.89 2.07 30.01
N SER A 144 36.19 3.19 29.82
CA SER A 144 35.86 4.13 30.89
C SER A 144 34.71 3.68 31.81
N GLY A 145 34.07 2.53 31.53
CA GLY A 145 32.93 2.03 32.32
C GLY A 145 31.63 2.79 32.08
N TYR A 146 31.56 3.59 31.01
CA TYR A 146 30.37 4.34 30.62
C TYR A 146 29.23 3.40 30.19
N ASN A 147 28.02 3.65 30.71
CA ASN A 147 26.81 2.92 30.33
C ASN A 147 26.08 3.63 29.18
N THR A 148 25.90 2.92 28.07
CA THR A 148 25.17 3.42 26.89
C THR A 148 23.69 3.06 26.92
N VAL A 149 22.82 3.98 26.51
CA VAL A 149 21.42 3.69 26.22
C VAL A 149 21.29 3.24 24.76
N GLU A 150 20.84 2.01 24.57
CA GLU A 150 20.67 1.42 23.25
C GLU A 150 19.18 1.39 22.88
N TRP A 151 18.85 1.83 21.66
CA TRP A 151 17.49 1.73 21.15
C TRP A 151 17.50 1.19 19.73
N VAL A 152 16.45 0.44 19.38
CA VAL A 152 16.24 -0.09 18.04
C VAL A 152 14.84 0.26 17.57
N ARG A 153 14.74 0.74 16.34
CA ARG A 153 13.45 0.98 15.68
C ARG A 153 13.42 0.26 14.34
N TYR A 154 12.36 -0.50 14.11
CA TYR A 154 12.08 -1.09 12.81
C TYR A 154 11.09 -0.24 12.04
N ILE A 155 11.34 -0.06 10.74
CA ILE A 155 10.42 0.61 9.83
C ILE A 155 10.44 -0.14 8.51
N THR A 156 9.29 -0.67 8.11
CA THR A 156 9.08 -1.16 6.74
C THR A 156 8.39 -0.07 5.93
N LYS A 157 8.95 0.30 4.77
CA LYS A 157 8.31 1.20 3.80
C LYS A 157 8.04 0.44 2.51
N ALA A 158 6.96 0.79 1.82
CA ALA A 158 6.73 0.28 0.48
C ALA A 158 7.86 0.73 -0.46
N GLY A 159 8.39 -0.21 -1.24
CA GLY A 159 9.14 0.09 -2.46
C GLY A 159 8.18 0.08 -3.66
N SER A 160 8.48 -0.72 -4.68
CA SER A 160 7.50 -1.02 -5.75
C SER A 160 6.51 -2.08 -5.26
N TYR A 161 5.33 -1.66 -4.83
CA TYR A 161 4.26 -2.56 -4.35
C TYR A 161 3.08 -2.53 -5.31
N GLU A 162 3.03 -3.53 -6.20
CA GLU A 162 2.11 -3.55 -7.35
C GLU A 162 1.27 -4.84 -7.35
N ILE A 163 -0.01 -4.70 -7.68
CA ILE A 163 -0.98 -5.79 -7.72
C ILE A 163 -1.69 -5.76 -9.08
N ARG A 164 -1.54 -6.84 -9.86
CA ARG A 164 -2.23 -6.99 -11.15
C ARG A 164 -3.67 -7.46 -10.94
N CYS A 165 -4.58 -6.99 -11.79
CA CYS A 165 -6.03 -7.20 -11.73
C CYS A 165 -6.64 -7.41 -13.14
#